data_AF-A0A536NNL9-F1
#
_entry.id   AF-A0A536NNL9-F1
#
_cell.length_a   1.000
_cell.length_b   1.000
_cell.length_c   1.000
_cell.angle_alpha   90.00
_cell.angle_beta   90.00
_cell.angle_gamma   90.00
#
_symmetry.space_group_name_H-M   'P 1'
#
loop_
_entity.id
_entity.type
_entity.pdbx_description
1 polymer ?
#
loop_
_entity_poly.entity_id
_entity_poly.type
_entity_poly.pdbx_seq_one_letter_code
_entity_poly.pdbx_strand_id
1 'polypeptide(L)'
;MSKGTRVYLEVGGKRTFASAADWPGWSRSGKTPEAALEALASYAPRYAAIPKLARIEFPKYATQFEVVEKLEGNATTDFGAPGIPAKGESKPTTNVEHARLISLLEACWKYLDRIVAKAPAELRKGPRGGGRDRDKMFQHVLDAELEYGKGIGVRLKAPDRKALLAGFRNPKSDGRWPVAYAIRRTAWHALDHAWEIEDRIP
;
A
#
# COMPACT_ATOMS: atom_id res chain seq x y z
N MET A 1 19.89 4.94 19.62
CA MET A 1 18.81 3.94 19.69
C MET A 1 18.10 3.94 18.34
N SER A 2 18.15 2.84 17.58
CA SER A 2 17.35 2.76 16.34
C SER A 2 15.88 2.79 16.76
N LYS A 3 15.17 3.87 16.42
CA LYS A 3 13.73 3.95 16.66
C LYS A 3 13.04 2.85 15.84
N GLY A 4 12.04 2.20 16.43
CA GLY A 4 11.24 1.18 15.75
C GLY A 4 10.54 1.74 14.50
N THR A 5 9.96 0.85 13.70
CA THR A 5 9.08 1.26 12.59
C THR A 5 7.83 1.92 13.16
N ARG A 6 7.58 3.17 12.77
CA ARG A 6 6.36 3.89 13.12
C ARG A 6 5.16 3.27 12.42
N VAL A 7 4.07 3.05 13.13
CA VAL A 7 2.86 2.40 12.62
C VAL A 7 1.63 3.23 12.92
N TYR A 8 0.76 3.35 11.91
CA TYR A 8 -0.61 3.81 12.04
C TYR A 8 -1.54 2.62 12.24
N LEU A 9 -2.43 2.70 13.23
CA LEU A 9 -3.51 1.73 13.44
C LEU A 9 -4.85 2.34 13.07
N GLU A 10 -5.48 1.85 12.02
CA GLU A 10 -6.82 2.26 11.59
C GLU A 10 -7.83 1.22 12.05
N VAL A 11 -8.64 1.54 13.06
CA VAL A 11 -9.50 0.60 13.80
C VAL A 11 -10.96 0.79 13.38
N GLY A 12 -11.47 -0.10 12.54
CA GLY A 12 -12.90 -0.20 12.20
C GLY A 12 -13.67 -1.13 13.15
N GLY A 13 -14.97 -1.28 12.91
CA GLY A 13 -15.85 -2.14 13.73
C GLY A 13 -15.64 -3.65 13.51
N LYS A 14 -15.08 -4.05 12.37
CA LYS A 14 -14.84 -5.46 11.98
C LYS A 14 -13.37 -5.78 11.77
N ARG A 15 -12.56 -4.77 11.48
CA ARG A 15 -11.17 -4.96 11.04
C ARG A 15 -10.30 -3.79 11.47
N THR A 16 -9.07 -4.09 11.83
CA THR A 16 -8.01 -3.10 12.06
C THR A 16 -6.94 -3.25 10.99
N PHE A 17 -6.43 -2.13 10.47
CA PHE A 17 -5.23 -2.08 9.63
C PHE A 17 -4.05 -1.53 10.41
N ALA A 18 -2.91 -2.19 10.32
CA ALA A 18 -1.61 -1.68 10.72
C ALA A 18 -0.84 -1.28 9.46
N SER A 19 -0.41 -0.03 9.36
CA SER A 19 0.37 0.50 8.23
C SER A 19 1.70 1.08 8.71
N ALA A 20 2.82 0.62 8.16
CA ALA A 20 4.12 1.19 8.45
C ALA A 20 4.26 2.57 7.78
N ALA A 21 4.36 3.63 8.59
CA ALA A 21 4.28 5.02 8.15
C ALA A 21 5.35 5.40 7.12
N ASP A 22 6.56 4.89 7.32
CA ASP A 22 7.74 5.20 6.49
C ASP A 22 7.97 4.19 5.36
N TRP A 23 7.10 3.20 5.22
CA TRP A 23 7.27 2.06 4.33
C TRP A 23 5.96 1.82 3.57
N PRO A 24 5.62 2.71 2.61
CA PRO A 24 4.37 2.61 1.85
C PRO A 24 4.22 1.23 1.22
N GLY A 25 3.00 0.71 1.25
CA GLY A 25 2.68 -0.65 0.84
C GLY A 25 2.78 -1.69 1.95
N TRP A 26 3.61 -1.50 2.99
CA TRP A 26 3.66 -2.40 4.12
C TRP A 26 2.49 -2.15 5.07
N SER A 27 1.36 -2.78 4.75
CA SER A 27 0.14 -2.67 5.51
C SER A 27 -0.57 -4.01 5.56
N ARG A 28 -1.10 -4.36 6.73
CA ARG A 28 -1.77 -5.64 6.98
C ARG A 28 -2.94 -5.45 7.93
N SER A 29 -3.96 -6.28 7.75
CA SER A 29 -5.15 -6.24 8.59
C SER A 29 -5.27 -7.43 9.53
N GLY A 30 -5.92 -7.20 10.66
CA GLY A 30 -6.36 -8.21 11.62
C GLY A 30 -7.74 -7.88 12.20
N LYS A 31 -8.33 -8.80 12.97
CA LYS A 31 -9.60 -8.55 13.67
C LYS A 31 -9.43 -7.57 14.83
N THR A 32 -8.23 -7.49 15.40
CA THR A 32 -7.86 -6.58 16.49
C THR A 32 -6.58 -5.81 16.12
N PRO A 33 -6.25 -4.73 16.83
CA PRO A 33 -4.96 -4.05 16.70
C PRO A 33 -3.74 -4.96 16.81
N GLU A 34 -3.75 -5.87 17.79
CA GLU A 34 -2.64 -6.80 18.05
C GLU A 34 -2.48 -7.78 16.89
N ALA A 35 -3.59 -8.34 16.41
CA ALA A 35 -3.58 -9.24 15.25
C ALA A 35 -3.13 -8.52 13.96
N ALA A 36 -3.46 -7.23 13.80
CA ALA A 36 -3.01 -6.44 12.67
C ALA A 36 -1.48 -6.19 12.72
N LEU A 37 -0.93 -5.90 13.91
CA LEU A 37 0.51 -5.76 14.12
C LEU A 37 1.26 -7.08 13.91
N GLU A 38 0.73 -8.20 14.40
CA GLU A 38 1.30 -9.52 14.17
C GLU A 38 1.32 -9.87 12.67
N ALA A 39 0.20 -9.61 11.96
CA ALA A 39 0.14 -9.78 10.53
C ALA A 39 1.15 -8.87 9.80
N LEU A 40 1.31 -7.63 10.24
CA LEU A 40 2.31 -6.71 9.69
C LEU A 40 3.73 -7.26 9.86
N ALA A 41 4.09 -7.74 11.06
CA ALA A 41 5.39 -8.33 11.36
C ALA A 41 5.67 -9.57 10.51
N SER A 42 4.71 -10.49 10.39
CA SER A 42 4.87 -11.71 9.60
C SER A 42 5.09 -11.44 8.10
N TYR A 43 4.64 -10.28 7.60
CA TYR A 43 4.86 -9.85 6.22
C TYR A 43 6.17 -9.10 5.99
N ALA A 44 6.96 -8.81 7.03
CA ALA A 44 8.24 -8.10 6.88
C ALA A 44 9.21 -8.78 5.90
N PRO A 45 9.41 -10.13 5.92
CA PRO A 45 10.30 -10.79 4.97
C PRO A 45 9.85 -10.62 3.51
N ARG A 46 8.53 -10.62 3.27
CA ARG A 46 7.95 -10.42 1.94
C ARG A 46 8.10 -8.97 1.49
N TYR A 47 7.85 -8.02 2.40
CA TYR A 47 8.00 -6.60 2.12
C TYR A 47 9.46 -6.19 1.88
N ALA A 48 10.46 -6.90 2.43
CA ALA A 48 11.88 -6.61 2.24
C ALA A 48 12.34 -6.61 0.77
N ALA A 49 11.57 -7.21 -0.14
CA ALA A 49 11.80 -7.11 -1.58
C ALA A 49 11.65 -5.67 -2.12
N ILE A 50 10.79 -4.84 -1.49
CA ILE A 50 10.47 -3.49 -1.95
C ILE A 50 11.61 -2.50 -1.69
N PRO A 51 12.16 -2.38 -0.46
CA PRO A 51 13.35 -1.54 -0.24
C PRO A 51 14.55 -2.00 -1.08
N LYS A 52 14.74 -3.32 -1.25
CA LYS A 52 15.78 -3.87 -2.14
C LYS A 52 15.61 -3.40 -3.58
N LEU A 53 14.38 -3.40 -4.10
CA LEU A 53 14.04 -2.90 -5.43
C LEU A 53 14.28 -1.39 -5.57
N ALA A 54 13.99 -0.63 -4.52
CA ALA A 54 14.20 0.81 -4.45
C ALA A 54 15.65 1.20 -4.12
N ARG A 55 16.54 0.22 -3.85
CA ARG A 55 17.92 0.44 -3.36
C ARG A 55 17.97 1.26 -2.06
N ILE A 56 17.01 1.01 -1.17
CA ILE A 56 16.89 1.60 0.16
C ILE A 56 17.16 0.49 1.18
N GLU A 57 17.97 0.77 2.19
CA GLU A 57 18.26 -0.18 3.27
C GLU A 57 17.00 -0.44 4.11
N PHE A 58 16.64 -1.71 4.28
CA PHE A 58 15.56 -2.10 5.17
C PHE A 58 16.10 -2.35 6.59
N PRO A 59 15.57 -1.70 7.64
CA PRO A 59 16.12 -1.80 8.98
C PRO A 59 16.12 -3.24 9.53
N LYS A 60 17.22 -3.65 10.16
CA LYS A 60 17.35 -4.97 10.81
C LYS A 60 16.23 -5.26 11.82
N TYR A 61 15.78 -4.23 12.54
CA TYR A 61 14.73 -4.31 13.54
C TYR A 61 13.40 -3.73 13.05
N ALA A 62 13.10 -3.86 11.74
CA ALA A 62 11.91 -3.28 11.15
C ALA A 62 10.58 -3.73 11.80
N THR A 63 10.55 -4.90 12.44
CA THR A 63 9.36 -5.44 13.13
C THR A 63 9.20 -4.94 14.56
N GLN A 64 10.12 -4.14 15.09
CA GLN A 64 9.88 -3.40 16.32
C GLN A 64 8.98 -2.21 16.01
N PHE A 65 7.71 -2.29 16.39
CA PHE A 65 6.72 -1.28 16.04
C PHE A 65 6.53 -0.24 17.14
N GLU A 66 6.45 1.02 16.73
CA GLU A 66 6.00 2.15 17.54
C GLU A 66 4.66 2.62 16.98
N VAL A 67 3.56 2.42 17.71
CA VAL A 67 2.25 2.94 17.29
C VAL A 67 2.25 4.45 17.53
N VAL A 68 2.28 5.22 16.44
CA VAL A 68 2.35 6.70 16.49
C VAL A 68 0.99 7.37 16.35
N GLU A 69 0.00 6.64 15.83
CA GLU A 69 -1.37 7.14 15.69
C GLU A 69 -2.37 5.99 15.68
N LYS A 70 -3.50 6.16 16.37
CA LYS A 70 -4.69 5.31 16.26
C LYS A 70 -5.81 6.14 15.63
N LEU A 71 -6.36 5.64 14.53
CA LEU A 71 -7.39 6.28 13.71
C LEU A 71 -8.70 5.52 13.87
N GLU A 72 -9.80 6.25 13.92
CA GLU A 72 -11.13 5.66 13.78
C GLU A 72 -11.34 5.25 12.32
N GLY A 73 -11.51 3.95 12.08
CA GLY A 73 -11.78 3.38 10.77
C GLY A 73 -13.21 3.68 10.31
N ASN A 74 -13.46 3.48 9.01
CA ASN A 74 -14.76 3.67 8.40
C ASN A 74 -15.23 2.40 7.66
N ALA A 75 -16.34 2.51 6.92
CA ALA A 75 -16.87 1.40 6.12
C ALA A 75 -15.84 0.82 5.11
N THR A 76 -14.87 1.62 4.64
CA THR A 76 -13.78 1.13 3.77
C THR A 76 -12.81 0.24 4.55
N THR A 77 -12.47 0.62 5.78
CA THR A 77 -11.67 -0.19 6.72
C THR A 77 -12.33 -1.55 6.94
N ASP A 78 -13.63 -1.54 7.25
CA ASP A 78 -14.41 -2.75 7.53
C ASP A 78 -14.63 -3.61 6.29
N PHE A 79 -14.68 -3.00 5.11
CA PHE A 79 -14.71 -3.71 3.83
C PHE A 79 -13.38 -4.42 3.53
N GLY A 80 -12.27 -3.91 4.05
CA GLY A 80 -10.95 -4.52 3.89
C GLY A 80 -9.94 -3.68 3.13
N ALA A 81 -10.00 -2.35 3.24
CA ALA A 81 -8.97 -1.46 2.72
C ALA A 81 -8.66 -0.32 3.71
N PRO A 82 -7.40 0.09 3.90
CA PRO A 82 -7.07 1.26 4.71
C PRO A 82 -7.62 2.52 4.03
N GLY A 83 -8.48 3.26 4.71
CA GLY A 83 -9.29 4.34 4.16
C GLY A 83 -9.11 5.70 4.80
N ILE A 84 -8.30 5.81 5.86
CA ILE A 84 -8.17 7.04 6.64
C ILE A 84 -6.75 7.61 6.53
N PRO A 85 -6.58 8.88 6.11
CA PRO A 85 -5.31 9.58 6.19
C PRO A 85 -4.90 9.83 7.64
N ALA A 86 -3.65 9.51 7.98
CA ALA A 86 -3.06 9.83 9.26
C ALA A 86 -2.69 11.32 9.34
N LYS A 87 -2.71 11.92 10.54
CA LYS A 87 -2.31 13.33 10.73
C LYS A 87 -0.88 13.58 10.26
N GLY A 88 0.01 12.60 10.42
CA GLY A 88 1.39 12.66 9.94
C GLY A 88 1.51 12.81 8.42
N GLU A 89 0.54 12.32 7.65
CA GLU A 89 0.59 12.30 6.19
C GLU A 89 0.25 13.65 5.55
N SER A 90 -0.35 14.57 6.31
CA SER A 90 -0.63 15.96 5.91
C SER A 90 0.53 16.92 6.23
N LYS A 91 1.56 16.45 6.94
CA LYS A 91 2.70 17.31 7.29
C LYS A 91 3.58 17.53 6.06
N PRO A 92 4.18 18.73 5.91
CA PRO A 92 5.21 18.95 4.91
C PRO A 92 6.32 17.90 5.02
N THR A 93 6.75 17.36 3.89
CA THR A 93 7.90 16.45 3.79
C THR A 93 9.04 17.17 3.09
N THR A 94 10.27 16.83 3.44
CA THR A 94 11.44 17.29 2.70
C THR A 94 11.49 16.65 1.31
N ASN A 95 12.21 17.28 0.37
CA ASN A 95 12.39 16.71 -0.97
C ASN A 95 13.02 15.30 -0.92
N VAL A 96 13.90 15.04 0.05
CA VAL A 96 14.56 13.73 0.23
C VAL A 96 13.57 12.67 0.71
N GLU A 97 12.76 12.99 1.73
CA GLU A 97 11.72 12.07 2.22
C GLU A 97 10.69 11.78 1.14
N HIS A 98 10.26 12.81 0.40
CA HIS A 98 9.31 12.65 -0.67
C HIS A 98 9.87 11.78 -1.80
N ALA A 99 11.09 12.03 -2.27
CA ALA A 99 11.76 11.20 -3.27
C ALA A 99 11.92 9.74 -2.83
N ARG A 100 12.15 9.50 -1.53
CA ARG A 100 12.19 8.16 -0.95
C ARG A 100 10.83 7.46 -1.04
N LEU A 101 9.73 8.14 -0.70
CA LEU A 101 8.37 7.59 -0.81
C LEU A 101 8.02 7.24 -2.26
N ILE A 102 8.39 8.12 -3.20
CA ILE A 102 8.21 7.89 -4.64
C ILE A 102 8.98 6.65 -5.09
N SER A 103 10.24 6.50 -4.67
CA SER A 103 11.07 5.35 -5.03
C SER A 103 10.47 4.02 -4.52
N LEU A 104 9.88 4.03 -3.32
CA LEU A 104 9.19 2.86 -2.76
C LEU A 104 7.88 2.55 -3.50
N LEU A 105 7.11 3.56 -3.91
CA LEU A 105 5.92 3.38 -4.73
C LEU A 105 6.26 2.74 -6.09
N GLU A 106 7.28 3.28 -6.78
CA GLU A 106 7.76 2.71 -8.05
C GLU A 106 8.23 1.25 -7.86
N ALA A 107 8.87 0.94 -6.74
CA ALA A 107 9.25 -0.42 -6.39
C ALA A 107 8.05 -1.35 -6.13
N CYS A 108 6.96 -0.85 -5.52
CA CYS A 108 5.72 -1.60 -5.33
C CYS A 108 5.07 -1.96 -6.68
N TRP A 109 4.96 -1.01 -7.60
CA TRP A 109 4.47 -1.27 -8.95
C TRP A 109 5.35 -2.27 -9.70
N LYS A 110 6.67 -2.09 -9.64
CA LYS A 110 7.61 -3.03 -10.25
C LYS A 110 7.51 -4.43 -9.67
N TYR A 111 7.22 -4.57 -8.38
CA TYR A 111 6.97 -5.86 -7.75
C TYR A 111 5.70 -6.51 -8.33
N LEU A 112 4.58 -5.78 -8.35
CA LEU A 112 3.33 -6.24 -8.95
C LEU A 112 3.53 -6.68 -10.41
N ASP A 113 4.17 -5.86 -11.22
CA ASP A 113 4.40 -6.15 -12.65
C ASP A 113 5.21 -7.45 -12.83
N ARG A 114 6.20 -7.70 -11.96
CA ARG A 114 6.99 -8.95 -11.96
C ARG A 114 6.17 -10.17 -11.57
N ILE A 115 5.25 -10.02 -10.64
CA ILE A 115 4.36 -11.11 -10.23
C ILE A 115 3.38 -11.43 -11.36
N VAL A 116 2.74 -10.41 -11.93
CA VAL A 116 1.83 -10.57 -13.08
C VAL A 116 2.54 -11.21 -14.26
N ALA A 117 3.77 -10.80 -14.59
CA ALA A 117 4.52 -11.39 -15.69
C ALA A 117 4.84 -12.89 -15.50
N LYS A 118 4.91 -13.37 -14.25
CA LYS A 118 5.26 -14.77 -13.92
C LYS A 118 4.06 -15.66 -13.65
N ALA A 119 2.95 -15.08 -13.20
CA ALA A 119 1.77 -15.85 -12.83
C ALA A 119 1.04 -16.40 -14.08
N PRO A 120 0.46 -17.62 -14.00
CA PRO A 120 -0.45 -18.11 -15.03
C PRO A 120 -1.69 -17.23 -15.12
N ALA A 121 -2.38 -17.28 -16.26
CA ALA A 121 -3.61 -16.52 -16.46
C ALA A 121 -4.69 -16.93 -15.43
N GLU A 122 -4.89 -18.23 -15.25
CA GLU A 122 -5.81 -18.80 -14.26
C GLU A 122 -5.11 -18.98 -12.91
N LEU A 123 -5.79 -18.56 -11.84
CA LEU A 123 -5.28 -18.67 -10.47
C LEU A 123 -6.16 -19.62 -9.66
N ARG A 124 -5.57 -20.30 -8.66
CA ARG A 124 -6.31 -21.14 -7.71
C ARG A 124 -7.47 -20.36 -7.11
N LYS A 125 -8.68 -20.94 -7.15
CA LYS A 125 -9.88 -20.32 -6.60
C LYS A 125 -9.97 -20.51 -5.09
N GLY A 126 -10.71 -19.62 -4.42
CA GLY A 126 -11.00 -19.77 -2.99
C GLY A 126 -11.97 -20.93 -2.70
N PRO A 127 -12.22 -21.27 -1.43
CA PRO A 127 -13.04 -22.42 -1.03
C PRO A 127 -14.47 -22.45 -1.60
N ARG A 128 -14.99 -21.29 -2.02
CA ARG A 128 -16.33 -21.15 -2.63
C ARG A 128 -16.27 -20.87 -4.14
N GLY A 129 -15.16 -21.21 -4.81
CA GLY A 129 -14.95 -21.01 -6.25
C GLY A 129 -14.73 -19.55 -6.69
N GLY A 130 -14.80 -18.59 -5.78
CA GLY A 130 -14.59 -17.17 -6.07
C GLY A 130 -13.12 -16.78 -6.24
N GLY A 131 -12.90 -15.58 -6.81
CA GLY A 131 -11.58 -14.96 -6.98
C GLY A 131 -11.31 -14.56 -8.43
N ARG A 132 -10.81 -13.34 -8.64
CA ARG A 132 -10.38 -12.87 -9.97
C ARG A 132 -9.17 -13.67 -10.43
N ASP A 133 -9.08 -13.89 -11.73
CA ASP A 133 -7.87 -14.37 -12.39
C ASP A 133 -6.89 -13.23 -12.62
N ARG A 134 -5.65 -13.57 -12.96
CA ARG A 134 -4.50 -12.65 -12.98
C ARG A 134 -4.81 -11.33 -13.68
N ASP A 135 -5.32 -11.39 -14.90
CA ASP A 135 -5.56 -10.20 -15.73
C ASP A 135 -6.70 -9.34 -15.19
N LYS A 136 -7.78 -9.96 -14.68
CA LYS A 136 -8.86 -9.24 -14.02
C LYS A 136 -8.42 -8.59 -12.70
N MET A 137 -7.49 -9.21 -11.99
CA MET A 137 -6.91 -8.66 -10.77
C MET A 137 -6.03 -7.45 -11.09
N PHE A 138 -5.16 -7.58 -12.09
CA PHE A 138 -4.29 -6.50 -12.52
C PHE A 138 -5.10 -5.32 -13.06
N GLN A 139 -6.12 -5.58 -13.88
CA GLN A 139 -7.03 -4.54 -14.36
C GLN A 139 -7.74 -3.82 -13.20
N HIS A 140 -8.15 -4.55 -12.16
CA HIS A 140 -8.75 -3.94 -10.97
C HIS A 140 -7.80 -2.95 -10.26
N VAL A 141 -6.49 -3.24 -10.21
CA VAL A 141 -5.48 -2.31 -9.69
C VAL A 141 -5.42 -1.05 -10.56
N LEU A 142 -5.33 -1.23 -11.88
CA LEU A 142 -5.26 -0.12 -12.84
C LEU A 142 -6.50 0.79 -12.79
N ASP A 143 -7.69 0.19 -12.68
CA ASP A 143 -8.95 0.94 -12.59
C ASP A 143 -9.04 1.75 -11.29
N ALA A 144 -8.56 1.21 -10.18
CA ALA A 144 -8.53 1.93 -8.90
C ALA A 144 -7.54 3.10 -8.93
N GLU A 145 -6.40 2.96 -9.62
CA GLU A 145 -5.41 4.04 -9.78
C GLU A 145 -6.00 5.28 -10.49
N LEU A 146 -7.00 5.11 -11.36
CA LEU A 146 -7.75 6.23 -11.96
C LEU A 146 -8.49 7.05 -10.91
N GLU A 147 -9.14 6.38 -9.96
CA GLU A 147 -9.84 7.04 -8.85
C GLU A 147 -8.87 7.65 -7.84
N TYR A 148 -7.72 7.02 -7.62
CA TYR A 148 -6.66 7.57 -6.76
C TYR A 148 -6.04 8.82 -7.34
N GLY A 149 -5.86 8.88 -8.67
CA GLY A 149 -5.43 10.09 -9.36
C GLY A 149 -6.29 11.31 -9.02
N LYS A 150 -7.63 11.15 -9.02
CA LYS A 150 -8.55 12.23 -8.64
C LYS A 150 -8.32 12.72 -7.20
N GLY A 151 -7.91 11.81 -6.31
CA GLY A 151 -7.53 12.14 -4.93
C GLY A 151 -6.41 13.18 -4.84
N ILE A 152 -5.48 13.18 -5.79
CA ILE A 152 -4.34 14.11 -5.85
C ILE A 152 -4.47 15.17 -6.97
N GLY A 153 -5.68 15.38 -7.50
CA GLY A 153 -5.93 16.39 -8.54
C GLY A 153 -5.51 15.97 -9.96
N VAL A 154 -5.17 14.70 -10.18
CA VAL A 154 -4.80 14.16 -11.51
C VAL A 154 -5.98 13.42 -12.13
N ARG A 155 -6.50 13.92 -13.25
CA ARG A 155 -7.59 13.26 -13.98
C ARG A 155 -7.05 12.48 -15.16
N LEU A 156 -7.15 11.15 -15.08
CA LEU A 156 -6.74 10.23 -16.14
C LEU A 156 -7.96 9.71 -16.90
N LYS A 157 -7.82 9.52 -18.22
CA LYS A 157 -8.86 8.90 -19.07
C LYS A 157 -8.67 7.39 -19.24
N ALA A 158 -7.46 6.91 -19.02
CA ALA A 158 -7.06 5.51 -19.08
C ALA A 158 -5.88 5.31 -18.11
N PRO A 159 -5.58 4.06 -17.70
CA PRO A 159 -4.48 3.80 -16.77
C PRO A 159 -3.14 4.33 -17.30
N ASP A 160 -2.53 5.24 -16.55
CA ASP A 160 -1.25 5.89 -16.91
C ASP A 160 -0.44 6.16 -15.63
N ARG A 161 0.40 5.20 -15.26
CA ARG A 161 1.30 5.32 -14.12
C ARG A 161 2.34 6.43 -14.30
N LYS A 162 2.70 6.80 -15.53
CA LYS A 162 3.66 7.89 -15.77
C LYS A 162 3.03 9.23 -15.42
N ALA A 163 1.78 9.47 -15.85
CA ALA A 163 1.04 10.67 -15.48
C ALA A 163 0.72 10.69 -13.97
N LEU A 164 0.33 9.56 -13.39
CA LEU A 164 0.08 9.46 -11.95
C LEU A 164 1.34 9.74 -11.13
N LEU A 165 2.49 9.18 -11.52
CA LEU A 165 3.79 9.42 -10.91
C LEU A 165 4.23 10.88 -11.02
N ALA A 166 3.98 11.54 -12.16
CA ALA A 166 4.24 12.97 -12.31
C ALA A 166 3.40 13.81 -11.33
N GLY A 167 2.15 13.40 -11.09
CA GLY A 167 1.27 14.00 -10.09
C GLY A 167 1.76 13.80 -8.66
N PHE A 168 2.23 12.59 -8.32
CA PHE A 168 2.84 12.36 -7.01
C PHE A 168 4.11 13.19 -6.82
N ARG A 169 4.98 13.28 -7.83
CA ARG A 169 6.22 14.08 -7.76
C ARG A 169 5.95 15.59 -7.64
N ASN A 170 4.91 16.08 -8.30
CA ASN A 170 4.56 17.51 -8.33
C ASN A 170 3.09 17.68 -7.92
N PRO A 171 2.77 17.51 -6.63
CA PRO A 171 1.40 17.55 -6.16
C PRO A 171 0.82 18.96 -6.28
N LYS A 172 -0.41 19.03 -6.79
CA LYS A 172 -1.17 20.28 -6.86
C LYS A 172 -1.97 20.49 -5.58
N SER A 173 -2.24 21.74 -5.25
CA SER A 173 -2.98 22.12 -4.03
C SER A 173 -4.48 21.82 -4.08
N ASP A 174 -5.02 21.44 -5.24
CA ASP A 174 -6.45 21.13 -5.46
C ASP A 174 -6.80 19.64 -5.24
N GLY A 175 -5.81 18.80 -4.91
CA GLY A 175 -6.03 17.43 -4.48
C GLY A 175 -6.71 17.36 -3.11
N ARG A 176 -7.70 16.47 -2.96
CA ARG A 176 -8.39 16.26 -1.67
C ARG A 176 -7.65 15.35 -0.69
N TRP A 177 -6.61 14.64 -1.16
CA TRP A 177 -5.84 13.70 -0.36
C TRP A 177 -4.44 14.22 -0.06
N PRO A 178 -3.94 14.05 1.17
CA PRO A 178 -2.52 14.21 1.44
C PRO A 178 -1.71 13.26 0.54
N VAL A 179 -0.61 13.77 -0.01
CA VAL A 179 0.20 13.03 -1.00
C VAL A 179 0.79 11.76 -0.41
N ALA A 180 1.29 11.82 0.82
CA ALA A 180 1.83 10.65 1.52
C ALA A 180 0.75 9.57 1.73
N TYR A 181 -0.49 9.98 2.06
CA TYR A 181 -1.62 9.06 2.15
C TYR A 181 -1.94 8.40 0.81
N ALA A 182 -2.00 9.19 -0.26
CA ALA A 182 -2.26 8.68 -1.59
C ALA A 182 -1.18 7.69 -2.04
N ILE A 183 0.10 7.98 -1.78
CA ILE A 183 1.22 7.05 -1.99
C ILE A 183 1.03 5.76 -1.18
N ARG A 184 0.74 5.85 0.12
CA ARG A 184 0.50 4.68 0.97
C ARG A 184 -0.66 3.83 0.45
N ARG A 185 -1.78 4.45 0.08
CA ARG A 185 -2.98 3.78 -0.43
C ARG A 185 -2.71 3.06 -1.75
N THR A 186 -2.06 3.73 -2.69
CA THR A 186 -1.71 3.15 -4.00
C THR A 186 -0.70 2.01 -3.85
N ALA A 187 0.35 2.20 -3.04
CA ALA A 187 1.34 1.17 -2.79
C ALA A 187 0.73 -0.07 -2.09
N TRP A 188 -0.14 0.13 -1.10
CA TRP A 188 -0.83 -0.98 -0.43
C TRP A 188 -1.68 -1.76 -1.43
N HIS A 189 -2.49 -1.08 -2.25
CA HIS A 189 -3.37 -1.77 -3.20
C HIS A 189 -2.58 -2.59 -4.22
N ALA A 190 -1.47 -2.06 -4.72
CA ALA A 190 -0.58 -2.79 -5.61
C ALA A 190 0.03 -4.04 -4.94
N LEU A 191 0.52 -3.93 -3.70
CA LEU A 191 1.14 -5.06 -3.00
C LEU A 191 0.13 -6.09 -2.51
N ASP A 192 -1.03 -5.67 -2.03
CA ASP A 192 -2.11 -6.56 -1.58
C ASP A 192 -2.53 -7.50 -2.72
N HIS A 193 -2.70 -6.96 -3.94
CA HIS A 193 -3.02 -7.76 -5.13
C HIS A 193 -1.82 -8.54 -5.67
N ALA A 194 -0.59 -8.01 -5.59
CA ALA A 194 0.58 -8.80 -5.94
C ALA A 194 0.71 -10.04 -5.04
N TRP A 195 0.48 -9.85 -3.75
CA TRP A 195 0.53 -10.93 -2.77
C TRP A 195 -0.62 -11.91 -2.93
N GLU A 196 -1.84 -11.43 -3.22
CA GLU A 196 -2.97 -12.29 -3.54
C GLU A 196 -2.69 -13.17 -4.78
N ILE A 197 -2.08 -12.60 -5.83
CA ILE A 197 -1.73 -13.37 -7.03
C ILE A 197 -0.72 -14.46 -6.69
N GLU A 198 0.39 -14.12 -6.01
CA GLU A 198 1.41 -15.08 -5.58
C GLU A 198 0.84 -16.22 -4.73
N ASP A 199 -0.04 -15.90 -3.78
CA ASP A 199 -0.65 -16.90 -2.88
C ASP A 199 -1.62 -17.85 -3.60
N ARG A 200 -1.98 -17.52 -4.85
CA ARG A 200 -2.93 -18.26 -5.69
C ARG A 200 -2.28 -18.84 -6.95
N ILE A 201 -0.96 -18.74 -7.11
CA ILE A 201 -0.24 -19.53 -8.11
C ILE A 201 -0.39 -21.02 -7.75
N PRO A 202 -0.78 -21.89 -8.71
CA PRO A 202 -0.94 -23.33 -8.48
C PRO A 202 0.33 -24.05 -7.99
#